data_AF-A0A4Q5LRS4-F1
#
_entry.id   AF-A0A4Q5LRS4-F1
#
_cell.length_a   1.000
_cell.length_b   1.000
_cell.length_c   1.000
_cell.angle_alpha   90.00
_cell.angle_beta   90.00
_cell.angle_gamma   90.00
#
_symmetry.space_group_name_H-M   'P 1'
#
loop_
_entity.id
_entity.type
_entity.pdbx_description
1 polymer ?
#
loop_
_entity_poly.entity_id
_entity_poly.type
_entity_poly.pdbx_seq_one_letter_code
_entity_poly.pdbx_strand_id
1 'polypeptide(L)'
;MKHLLLTALLFCFASTGFAQTNLISYDDLSYLLHNNINKADTFFTAKGHTLVKKDEKKNLRNYSLKIPGGTYVNTNVRVDGRRMYVEMETNELAQYNMIYNSISQYLDKESATPDVQTFTVKDLGVIYVMVNDAVPYNPIRREYTIRIVANKGITAYN
;
A
#
# COMPACT_ATOMS: atom_id res chain seq x y z
N MET A 1 -21.71 -0.82 42.21
CA MET A 1 -22.35 -0.96 40.87
C MET A 1 -21.86 0.06 39.84
N LYS A 2 -21.45 1.29 40.22
CA LYS A 2 -20.92 2.30 39.27
C LYS A 2 -19.60 1.92 38.59
N HIS A 3 -18.75 1.13 39.26
CA HIS A 3 -17.44 0.72 38.72
C HIS A 3 -17.48 -0.41 37.68
N LEU A 4 -18.56 -1.21 37.66
CA LEU A 4 -18.76 -2.29 36.68
C LEU A 4 -19.18 -1.75 35.31
N LEU A 5 -19.91 -0.63 35.29
CA LEU A 5 -20.29 0.06 34.06
C LEU A 5 -19.08 0.71 33.37
N LEU A 6 -18.13 1.22 34.14
CA LEU A 6 -16.93 1.88 33.59
C LEU A 6 -15.95 0.87 32.95
N THR A 7 -15.77 -0.30 33.55
CA THR A 7 -14.93 -1.37 33.00
C THR A 7 -15.56 -2.01 31.77
N ALA A 8 -16.88 -2.20 31.73
CA ALA A 8 -17.58 -2.67 30.53
C ALA A 8 -17.49 -1.66 29.38
N LEU A 9 -17.54 -0.36 29.65
CA LEU A 9 -17.39 0.69 28.64
C LEU A 9 -15.98 0.68 28.03
N LEU A 10 -14.93 0.55 28.85
CA LEU A 10 -13.54 0.51 28.39
C LEU A 10 -13.23 -0.73 27.53
N PHE A 11 -13.87 -1.87 27.79
CA PHE A 11 -13.75 -3.07 26.94
C PHE A 11 -14.37 -2.88 25.54
N CYS A 12 -15.45 -2.11 25.42
CA CYS A 12 -16.06 -1.79 24.13
C CYS A 12 -15.27 -0.76 23.30
N PHE A 13 -14.51 0.12 23.94
CA PHE A 13 -13.59 1.03 23.24
C PHE A 13 -12.27 0.34 22.83
N ALA A 14 -11.82 -0.67 23.58
CA ALA A 14 -10.65 -1.47 23.20
C ALA A 14 -10.90 -2.31 21.94
N SER A 15 -12.14 -2.73 21.67
CA SER A 15 -12.49 -3.50 20.46
C SER A 15 -12.72 -2.66 19.21
N THR A 16 -12.85 -1.34 19.34
CA THR A 16 -13.05 -0.40 18.22
C THR A 16 -11.79 0.40 17.87
N GLY A 17 -10.71 0.25 18.63
CA GLY A 17 -9.47 1.03 18.50
C GLY A 17 -8.52 0.66 17.35
N PHE A 18 -8.74 -0.46 16.64
CA PHE A 18 -7.87 -0.87 15.53
C PHE A 18 -8.65 -1.57 14.42
N ALA A 19 -9.57 -0.87 13.76
CA ALA A 19 -9.86 -1.18 12.37
C ALA A 19 -8.69 -0.65 11.51
N GLN A 20 -7.47 -1.14 11.73
CA GLN A 20 -6.36 -0.83 10.83
C GLN A 20 -6.72 -1.48 9.50
N THR A 21 -7.04 -0.66 8.51
CA THR A 21 -7.35 -1.18 7.18
C THR A 21 -6.13 -1.96 6.68
N ASN A 22 -6.32 -3.20 6.25
CA ASN A 22 -5.25 -4.04 5.66
C ASN A 22 -4.69 -3.45 4.34
N LEU A 23 -5.32 -2.38 3.86
CA LEU A 23 -4.93 -1.60 2.70
C LEU A 23 -3.76 -0.65 3.01
N ILE A 24 -3.07 -0.28 1.96
CA ILE A 24 -1.86 0.56 1.98
C ILE A 24 -2.24 2.00 1.64
N SER A 25 -1.83 2.96 2.47
CA SER A 25 -2.07 4.40 2.32
C SER A 25 -0.80 5.19 2.00
N TYR A 26 -0.90 6.50 1.81
CA TYR A 26 0.24 7.41 1.68
C TYR A 26 1.24 7.29 2.85
N ASP A 27 0.76 7.34 4.10
CA ASP A 27 1.64 7.28 5.27
C ASP A 27 2.38 5.95 5.36
N ASP A 28 1.71 4.87 4.97
CA ASP A 28 2.31 3.54 4.87
C ASP A 28 3.42 3.52 3.80
N LEU A 29 3.18 4.11 2.63
CA LEU A 29 4.19 4.21 1.57
C LEU A 29 5.37 5.08 2.01
N SER A 30 5.09 6.22 2.65
CA SER A 30 6.13 7.10 3.19
C SER A 30 6.98 6.35 4.21
N TYR A 31 6.35 5.63 5.14
CA TYR A 31 7.04 4.76 6.08
C TYR A 31 7.93 3.74 5.35
N LEU A 32 7.39 3.00 4.39
CA LEU A 32 8.14 1.96 3.66
C LEU A 32 9.36 2.54 2.94
N LEU A 33 9.19 3.63 2.18
CA LEU A 33 10.26 4.23 1.38
C LEU A 33 11.41 4.80 2.21
N HIS A 34 11.15 5.21 3.45
CA HIS A 34 12.16 5.74 4.37
C HIS A 34 12.82 4.68 5.25
N ASN A 35 12.38 3.42 5.19
CA ASN A 35 12.90 2.33 6.02
C ASN A 35 13.57 1.24 5.17
N ASN A 36 14.32 0.34 5.82
CA ASN A 36 14.91 -0.81 5.13
C ASN A 36 13.88 -1.90 4.79
N ILE A 37 14.29 -2.81 3.90
CA ILE A 37 13.45 -3.92 3.43
C ILE A 37 13.05 -4.89 4.55
N ASN A 38 13.80 -4.97 5.64
CA ASN A 38 13.45 -5.85 6.76
C ASN A 38 12.28 -5.29 7.58
N LYS A 39 12.14 -3.96 7.65
CA LYS A 39 10.95 -3.31 8.24
C LYS A 39 9.70 -3.54 7.42
N ALA A 40 9.84 -3.72 6.10
CA ALA A 40 8.72 -4.09 5.24
C ALA A 40 8.10 -5.44 5.66
N ASP A 41 8.90 -6.44 6.03
CA ASP A 41 8.39 -7.75 6.48
C ASP A 41 7.46 -7.59 7.70
N THR A 42 7.90 -6.82 8.72
CA THR A 42 7.09 -6.56 9.91
C THR A 42 5.84 -5.74 9.58
N PHE A 43 6.00 -4.70 8.76
CA PHE A 43 4.90 -3.82 8.34
C PHE A 43 3.79 -4.60 7.62
N PHE A 44 4.14 -5.37 6.59
CA PHE A 44 3.17 -6.12 5.80
C PHE A 44 2.50 -7.23 6.60
N THR A 45 3.26 -7.92 7.47
CA THR A 45 2.70 -8.92 8.38
C THR A 45 1.68 -8.29 9.33
N ALA A 46 1.97 -7.11 9.89
CA ALA A 46 1.04 -6.39 10.76
C ALA A 46 -0.22 -5.91 10.03
N LYS A 47 -0.13 -5.60 8.73
CA LYS A 47 -1.27 -5.29 7.85
C LYS A 47 -2.03 -6.54 7.37
N GLY A 48 -1.65 -7.74 7.82
CA GLY A 48 -2.30 -8.99 7.43
C GLY A 48 -1.90 -9.54 6.06
N HIS A 49 -0.86 -8.98 5.43
CA HIS A 49 -0.31 -9.52 4.19
C HIS A 49 0.59 -10.72 4.51
N THR A 50 0.61 -11.68 3.59
CA THR A 50 1.45 -12.87 3.66
C THR A 50 2.69 -12.70 2.78
N LEU A 51 3.88 -13.01 3.30
CA LEU A 51 5.11 -13.04 2.50
C LEU A 51 5.09 -14.29 1.60
N VAL A 52 4.98 -14.08 0.29
CA VAL A 52 4.92 -15.16 -0.72
C VAL A 52 6.30 -15.51 -1.25
N LYS A 53 7.18 -14.51 -1.41
CA LYS A 53 8.53 -14.73 -1.95
C LYS A 53 9.54 -13.84 -1.25
N LYS A 54 10.67 -14.46 -0.89
CA LYS A 54 11.84 -13.80 -0.28
C LYS A 54 13.08 -14.12 -1.10
N ASP A 55 13.61 -13.14 -1.84
CA ASP A 55 14.86 -13.28 -2.59
C ASP A 55 15.92 -12.34 -2.00
N GLU A 56 16.81 -12.90 -1.18
CA GLU A 56 17.88 -12.14 -0.52
C GLU A 56 18.96 -11.67 -1.50
N LYS A 57 19.18 -12.40 -2.61
CA LYS A 57 20.22 -12.02 -3.59
C LYS A 57 19.79 -10.82 -4.41
N LYS A 58 18.49 -10.70 -4.70
CA LYS A 58 17.91 -9.59 -5.46
C LYS A 58 17.31 -8.49 -4.58
N ASN A 59 17.43 -8.60 -3.25
CA ASN A 59 16.78 -7.71 -2.29
C ASN A 59 15.30 -7.48 -2.64
N LEU A 60 14.57 -8.57 -2.87
CA LEU A 60 13.20 -8.55 -3.36
C LEU A 60 12.28 -9.34 -2.42
N ARG A 61 11.09 -8.79 -2.20
CA ARG A 61 10.03 -9.36 -1.37
C ARG A 61 8.70 -9.26 -2.12
N ASN A 62 7.91 -10.32 -2.10
CA ASN A 62 6.53 -10.30 -2.59
C ASN A 62 5.60 -10.59 -1.43
N TYR A 63 4.64 -9.70 -1.22
CA TYR A 63 3.57 -9.84 -0.24
C TYR A 63 2.23 -9.98 -0.95
N SER A 64 1.31 -10.73 -0.35
CA SER A 64 -0.03 -10.92 -0.87
C SER A 64 -1.06 -10.83 0.25
N LEU A 65 -2.05 -9.98 0.05
CA LEU A 65 -3.29 -9.94 0.82
C LEU A 65 -4.40 -10.51 -0.05
N LYS A 66 -4.98 -11.63 0.39
CA LYS A 66 -6.19 -12.20 -0.22
C LYS A 66 -7.40 -11.71 0.54
N ILE A 67 -8.37 -11.16 -0.17
CA ILE A 67 -9.61 -10.61 0.38
C ILE A 67 -10.77 -11.50 -0.11
N PRO A 68 -11.84 -11.69 0.69
CA PRO A 68 -12.99 -12.50 0.29
C PRO A 68 -13.60 -12.06 -1.05
N GLY A 69 -14.12 -13.01 -1.82
CA GLY A 69 -14.68 -12.74 -3.15
C GLY A 69 -13.65 -12.77 -4.29
N GLY A 70 -12.42 -13.22 -4.01
CA GLY A 70 -11.37 -13.35 -5.02
C GLY A 70 -10.65 -12.04 -5.32
N THR A 71 -10.77 -11.04 -4.44
CA THR A 71 -10.00 -9.81 -4.55
C THR A 71 -8.64 -9.96 -3.88
N TYR A 72 -7.65 -9.20 -4.35
CA TYR A 72 -6.28 -9.31 -3.88
C TYR A 72 -5.56 -7.96 -3.94
N VAL A 73 -4.56 -7.83 -3.08
CA VAL A 73 -3.52 -6.81 -3.16
C VAL A 73 -2.17 -7.52 -3.08
N ASN A 74 -1.44 -7.56 -4.18
CA ASN A 74 -0.09 -8.11 -4.25
C ASN A 74 0.90 -6.95 -4.27
N THR A 75 1.90 -6.98 -3.40
CA THR A 75 2.91 -5.93 -3.31
C THR A 75 4.29 -6.50 -3.52
N ASN A 76 5.00 -6.02 -4.54
CA ASN A 76 6.42 -6.26 -4.73
C ASN A 76 7.22 -5.10 -4.12
N VAL A 77 8.18 -5.44 -3.27
CA VAL A 77 9.15 -4.50 -2.73
C VAL A 77 10.53 -4.93 -3.16
N ARG A 78 11.29 -4.01 -3.73
CA ARG A 78 12.68 -4.22 -4.14
C ARG A 78 13.54 -3.09 -3.61
N VAL A 79 14.73 -3.42 -3.11
CA VAL A 79 15.75 -2.42 -2.80
C VAL A 79 16.90 -2.52 -3.79
N ASP A 80 17.26 -1.38 -4.38
CA ASP A 80 18.43 -1.25 -5.25
C ASP A 80 19.31 -0.11 -4.73
N GLY A 81 20.52 -0.46 -4.28
CA GLY A 81 21.38 0.43 -3.51
C GLY A 81 20.68 0.93 -2.24
N ARG A 82 20.44 2.25 -2.18
CA ARG A 82 19.75 2.92 -1.06
C ARG A 82 18.29 3.26 -1.35
N ARG A 83 17.72 2.78 -2.46
CA ARG A 83 16.36 3.14 -2.88
C ARG A 83 15.43 1.95 -2.81
N MET A 84 14.28 2.16 -2.21
CA MET A 84 13.18 1.20 -2.24
C MET A 84 12.24 1.52 -3.42
N TYR A 85 11.81 0.47 -4.09
CA TYR A 85 10.82 0.48 -5.15
C TYR A 85 9.65 -0.37 -4.68
N VAL A 86 8.44 0.16 -4.84
CA VAL A 86 7.20 -0.52 -4.47
C VAL A 86 6.31 -0.58 -5.71
N GLU A 87 5.84 -1.78 -6.02
CA GLU A 87 4.84 -2.03 -7.05
C GLU A 87 3.69 -2.82 -6.43
N MET A 88 2.46 -2.38 -6.68
CA MET A 88 1.25 -3.07 -6.24
C MET A 88 0.43 -3.49 -7.45
N GLU A 89 -0.06 -4.72 -7.42
CA GLU A 89 -1.03 -5.26 -8.37
C GLU A 89 -2.29 -5.63 -7.58
N THR A 90 -3.43 -5.08 -7.98
CA THR A 90 -4.67 -5.22 -7.21
C THR A 90 -5.89 -5.16 -8.10
N ASN A 91 -6.89 -5.99 -7.83
CA ASN A 91 -8.25 -5.82 -8.35
C ASN A 91 -9.22 -5.24 -7.30
N GLU A 92 -8.70 -4.86 -6.13
CA GLU A 92 -9.45 -4.24 -5.05
C GLU A 92 -9.55 -2.71 -5.27
N LEU A 93 -10.74 -2.23 -5.67
CA LEU A 93 -11.00 -0.81 -5.89
C LEU A 93 -10.76 0.03 -4.63
N ALA A 94 -11.04 -0.52 -3.43
CA ALA A 94 -10.78 0.19 -2.20
C ALA A 94 -9.29 0.49 -2.00
N GLN A 95 -8.38 -0.36 -2.50
CA GLN A 95 -6.94 -0.12 -2.44
C GLN A 95 -6.52 1.04 -3.36
N TYR A 96 -7.07 1.12 -4.57
CA TYR A 96 -6.86 2.26 -5.45
C TYR A 96 -7.37 3.56 -4.80
N ASN A 97 -8.62 3.54 -4.31
CA ASN A 97 -9.23 4.69 -3.65
C ASN A 97 -8.46 5.12 -2.40
N MET A 98 -7.91 4.17 -1.63
CA MET A 98 -7.09 4.47 -0.46
C MET A 98 -5.85 5.29 -0.85
N ILE A 99 -5.13 4.88 -1.89
CA ILE A 99 -3.98 5.64 -2.40
C ILE A 99 -4.44 7.01 -2.89
N TYR A 100 -5.41 7.06 -3.80
CA TYR A 100 -5.90 8.32 -4.39
C TYR A 100 -6.34 9.33 -3.33
N ASN A 101 -7.13 8.90 -2.35
CA ASN A 101 -7.63 9.78 -1.29
C ASN A 101 -6.50 10.21 -0.34
N SER A 102 -5.59 9.30 0.01
CA SER A 102 -4.52 9.60 0.97
C SER A 102 -3.41 10.49 0.42
N ILE A 103 -3.22 10.55 -0.91
CA ILE A 103 -2.26 11.47 -1.54
C ILE A 103 -2.85 12.85 -1.86
N SER A 104 -4.17 13.02 -1.80
CA SER A 104 -4.87 14.22 -2.29
C SER A 104 -4.37 15.54 -1.69
N GLN A 105 -3.95 15.53 -0.42
CA GLN A 105 -3.43 16.71 0.28
C GLN A 105 -1.94 17.00 0.00
N TYR A 106 -1.24 16.05 -0.63
CA TYR A 106 0.20 16.10 -0.89
C TYR A 106 0.50 16.17 -2.39
N LEU A 107 -0.52 16.38 -3.22
CA LEU A 107 -0.40 16.34 -4.67
C LEU A 107 0.19 17.66 -5.20
N ASP A 108 1.39 17.60 -5.78
CA ASP A 108 2.00 18.75 -6.45
C ASP A 108 1.50 18.88 -7.89
N LYS A 109 1.34 17.75 -8.58
CA LYS A 109 0.92 17.69 -9.98
C LYS A 109 0.26 16.37 -10.31
N GLU A 110 -0.83 16.44 -11.07
CA GLU A 110 -1.47 15.29 -11.69
C GLU A 110 -1.42 15.40 -13.21
N SER A 111 -1.28 14.25 -13.87
CA SER A 111 -1.46 14.14 -15.32
C SER A 111 -2.00 12.76 -15.66
N ALA A 112 -2.92 12.70 -16.63
CA ALA A 112 -3.49 11.46 -17.10
C ALA A 112 -3.30 11.33 -18.62
N THR A 113 -2.89 10.13 -19.03
CA THR A 113 -2.98 9.63 -20.39
C THR A 113 -4.03 8.51 -20.40
N PRO A 114 -4.48 8.03 -21.58
CA PRO A 114 -5.53 6.99 -21.63
C PRO A 114 -5.26 5.77 -20.75
N ASP A 115 -4.00 5.33 -20.65
CA ASP A 115 -3.63 4.08 -19.97
C ASP A 115 -2.88 4.29 -18.64
N VAL A 116 -2.42 5.53 -18.38
CA VAL A 116 -1.57 5.84 -17.22
C VAL A 116 -2.00 7.14 -16.56
N GLN A 117 -2.27 7.07 -15.26
CA GLN A 117 -2.37 8.23 -14.38
C GLN A 117 -1.05 8.42 -13.64
N THR A 118 -0.57 9.65 -13.57
CA THR A 118 0.68 10.01 -12.92
C THR A 118 0.41 11.08 -11.87
N PHE A 119 0.81 10.81 -10.64
CA PHE A 119 0.69 11.72 -9.50
C PHE A 119 2.10 12.05 -8.98
N THR A 120 2.47 13.32 -9.04
CA THR A 120 3.67 13.83 -8.35
C THR A 120 3.25 14.21 -6.93
N VAL A 121 3.78 13.49 -5.95
CA VAL A 121 3.40 13.59 -4.55
C VAL A 121 4.58 14.17 -3.77
N LYS A 122 4.32 15.28 -3.10
CA LYS A 122 5.27 15.98 -2.25
C LYS A 122 5.84 15.03 -1.20
N ASP A 123 7.15 15.13 -0.96
CA ASP A 123 7.87 14.36 0.06
C ASP A 123 7.78 12.81 -0.06
N LEU A 124 7.25 12.29 -1.17
CA LEU A 124 7.18 10.86 -1.47
C LEU A 124 7.82 10.50 -2.81
N GLY A 125 7.38 11.10 -3.91
CA GLY A 125 7.82 10.67 -5.24
C GLY A 125 6.76 10.77 -6.32
N VAL A 126 6.91 9.95 -7.35
CA VAL A 126 5.94 9.82 -8.43
C VAL A 126 5.22 8.48 -8.32
N ILE A 127 3.90 8.53 -8.30
CA ILE A 127 3.03 7.36 -8.35
C ILE A 127 2.46 7.25 -9.76
N TYR A 128 2.66 6.10 -10.39
CA TYR A 128 2.05 5.73 -11.66
C TYR A 128 0.96 4.71 -11.40
N VAL A 129 -0.25 4.95 -11.89
CA VAL A 129 -1.36 4.00 -11.86
C VAL A 129 -1.72 3.63 -13.28
N MET A 130 -1.61 2.34 -13.59
CA MET A 130 -2.05 1.74 -14.85
C MET A 130 -3.31 0.93 -14.59
N VAL A 131 -4.31 1.08 -15.46
CA VAL A 131 -5.56 0.33 -15.38
C VAL A 131 -5.57 -0.67 -16.52
N ASN A 132 -5.64 -1.95 -16.18
CA ASN A 132 -5.74 -3.06 -17.12
C ASN A 132 -7.13 -3.71 -17.00
N ASP A 133 -7.67 -4.14 -18.12
CA ASP A 133 -8.86 -4.99 -18.12
C ASP A 133 -8.43 -6.44 -17.86
N ALA A 134 -8.86 -7.03 -16.73
CA ALA A 134 -8.54 -8.43 -16.39
C ALA A 134 -9.19 -9.42 -17.37
N VAL A 135 -10.26 -9.00 -18.06
CA VAL A 135 -10.88 -9.67 -19.19
C VAL A 135 -11.13 -8.61 -20.26
N PRO A 136 -10.65 -8.79 -21.52
CA PRO A 136 -10.83 -7.79 -22.57
C PRO A 136 -12.29 -7.33 -22.65
N TYR A 137 -12.50 -6.01 -22.63
CA TYR A 137 -13.82 -5.38 -22.77
C TYR A 137 -14.80 -5.61 -21.61
N ASN A 138 -14.35 -6.07 -20.44
CA ASN A 138 -15.18 -6.15 -19.24
C ASN A 138 -14.79 -5.08 -18.20
N PRO A 139 -15.44 -3.91 -18.19
CA PRO A 139 -15.06 -2.79 -17.33
C PRO A 139 -15.32 -3.03 -15.84
N ILE A 140 -16.00 -4.13 -15.47
CA ILE A 140 -16.31 -4.50 -14.08
C ILE A 140 -15.11 -5.19 -13.42
N ARG A 141 -14.22 -5.81 -14.21
CA ARG A 141 -13.04 -6.53 -13.70
C ARG A 141 -11.76 -5.79 -14.08
N ARG A 142 -11.52 -4.68 -13.39
CA ARG A 142 -10.29 -3.89 -13.54
C ARG A 142 -9.21 -4.41 -12.62
N GLU A 143 -7.99 -4.43 -13.15
CA GLU A 143 -6.76 -4.62 -12.40
C GLU A 143 -5.95 -3.34 -12.45
N TYR A 144 -5.43 -2.94 -11.30
CA TYR A 144 -4.63 -1.74 -11.14
C TYR A 144 -3.20 -2.17 -10.87
N THR A 145 -2.27 -1.64 -11.66
CA THR A 145 -0.85 -1.70 -11.36
C THR A 145 -0.39 -0.33 -10.89
N ILE A 146 -0.02 -0.23 -9.62
CA ILE A 146 0.41 1.00 -8.96
C ILE A 146 1.92 0.92 -8.72
N ARG A 147 2.70 1.78 -9.36
CA ARG A 147 4.15 1.87 -9.19
C ARG A 147 4.53 3.13 -8.45
N ILE A 148 5.37 3.00 -7.44
CA ILE A 148 5.85 4.12 -6.64
C ILE A 148 7.35 4.27 -6.86
N VAL A 149 7.74 5.45 -7.35
CA VAL A 149 9.13 5.82 -7.57
C VAL A 149 9.49 6.93 -6.59
N ALA A 150 10.29 6.60 -5.58
CA ALA A 150 10.69 7.55 -4.55
C ALA A 150 11.47 8.73 -5.12
N ASN A 151 11.29 9.92 -4.51
CA ASN A 151 12.10 11.09 -4.81
C ASN A 151 13.60 10.81 -4.58
N LYS A 152 14.47 11.50 -5.35
CA LYS A 152 15.93 11.24 -5.32
C LYS A 152 16.58 11.37 -3.93
N GLY A 153 16.00 12.20 -3.05
CA GLY A 153 16.46 12.46 -1.68
C GLY A 153 15.96 11.46 -0.63
N ILE A 154 15.05 10.56 -0.99
CA ILE A 154 14.54 9.53 -0.08
C ILE A 154 15.44 8.30 -0.20
N THR A 155 15.92 7.83 0.93
CA THR A 155 16.78 6.65 1.02
C THR A 155 16.26 5.70 2.08
N ALA A 156 16.22 4.42 1.74
CA ALA A 156 16.00 3.34 2.67
C ALA A 156 17.26 3.18 3.55
N TYR A 157 17.18 3.64 4.79
CA TYR A 157 18.27 3.48 5.77
C TYR A 157 18.18 2.11 6.43
N ASN A 158 19.33 1.45 6.58
CA ASN A 158 19.46 0.20 7.34
C ASN A 158 19.43 0.45 8.85
#